data_AF-U6KSU6-F1
#
_entry.id   AF-U6KSU6-F1
#
_cell.length_a   1.000
_cell.length_b   1.000
_cell.length_c   1.000
_cell.angle_alpha   90.00
_cell.angle_beta   90.00
_cell.angle_gamma   90.00
#
_symmetry.space_group_name_H-M   'P 1'
#
loop_
_entity.id
_entity.type
_entity.pdbx_description
1 polymer ?
#
loop_
_entity_poly.entity_id
_entity_poly.type
_entity_poly.pdbx_seq_one_letter_code
_entity_poly.pdbx_strand_id
1 'polypeptide(L)'
;MPRAFPALKETLDKGLIRAAAAAALRALKRPFQGAPPPPGGPPGGPPGGPLLGANPRGRPGGPPGGPPETPSIYKDPTGGARGPCVANLEGGMQSLAVGLCGALPGACMRMHLRVLFICPLSDFEKGSEGFAVAAEGPPGHFQTLLASHVLLTVHPKEAAKILGGPPPPGWGPPLAALGGPPGGPPQGVSGASGGALEGSAGGAPGGKAPAGEGPPGGPQEGLQGAPHEGGPQGGPPQGAPQGVQQAAGRPILSPEAVRLLQELPFSSVALVTLALRPASRGGPPGGPQGPPSGAPQGGPPGGAPAEEGGPLTPEGFGFLVASDEAEAEGWETLGGISVSKVFRGRGPPGFEIFTSFIGGPRGPAAVQQPDEVLVQKALLDLQKIQKNKNILFLPDPLGAPPPGAPSGAPPGGPPGRLPGGPCYYRVLGVRRWLETIARPGLGWSAACGAVEKELQQQQQQRYPFSLLLLEGGWVSGVAVGDRVEAGQQAARVFAQLARNHKP
;
A
#
# COMPACT_ATOMS: atom_id res chain seq x y z
N MET A 1 -23.69 3.39 -17.44
CA MET A 1 -22.23 3.49 -17.57
C MET A 1 -21.69 2.22 -18.19
N PRO A 2 -21.50 2.14 -19.52
CA PRO A 2 -20.80 1.02 -20.14
C PRO A 2 -19.30 1.15 -19.81
N ARG A 3 -18.72 0.14 -19.17
CA ARG A 3 -17.30 0.12 -18.74
C ARG A 3 -16.37 -0.19 -19.93
N ALA A 4 -15.16 0.36 -19.89
CA ALA A 4 -14.17 0.48 -20.97
C ALA A 4 -13.52 -0.82 -21.52
N PHE A 5 -14.12 -2.00 -21.35
CA PHE A 5 -13.53 -3.25 -21.84
C PHE A 5 -14.59 -4.24 -22.36
N PRO A 6 -15.04 -4.10 -23.63
CA PRO A 6 -16.08 -4.98 -24.20
C PRO A 6 -15.67 -6.46 -24.21
N ALA A 7 -14.40 -6.75 -24.52
CA ALA A 7 -13.85 -8.12 -24.56
C ALA A 7 -13.73 -8.79 -23.18
N LEU A 8 -13.75 -8.02 -22.09
CA LEU A 8 -13.61 -8.54 -20.72
C LEU A 8 -14.96 -9.00 -20.14
N LYS A 9 -16.09 -8.48 -20.67
CA LYS A 9 -17.43 -8.67 -20.13
C LYS A 9 -18.09 -9.99 -20.54
N GLU A 10 -17.84 -10.51 -21.74
CA GLU A 10 -18.49 -11.75 -22.20
C GLU A 10 -18.14 -12.98 -21.35
N THR A 11 -17.06 -12.91 -20.57
CA THR A 11 -16.58 -14.00 -19.70
C THR A 11 -16.96 -13.86 -18.21
N LEU A 12 -17.65 -12.79 -17.83
CA LEU A 12 -17.91 -12.42 -16.43
C LEU A 12 -19.25 -13.00 -15.93
N ASP A 13 -19.23 -14.27 -15.51
CA ASP A 13 -20.33 -14.87 -14.75
C ASP A 13 -20.06 -14.79 -13.22
N LYS A 14 -21.12 -14.56 -12.43
CA LYS A 14 -21.05 -14.25 -10.98
C LYS A 14 -20.50 -15.41 -10.12
N GLY A 15 -20.26 -16.58 -10.71
CA GLY A 15 -19.60 -17.72 -10.09
C GLY A 15 -18.07 -17.65 -10.07
N LEU A 16 -17.44 -16.89 -10.98
CA LEU A 16 -16.00 -16.94 -11.21
C LEU A 16 -15.19 -16.32 -10.06
N ILE A 17 -15.68 -15.24 -9.45
CA ILE A 17 -15.04 -14.57 -8.30
C ILE A 17 -14.95 -15.51 -7.09
N ARG A 18 -16.04 -16.25 -6.79
CA ARG A 18 -16.04 -17.24 -5.70
C ARG A 18 -15.12 -18.41 -6.02
N ALA A 19 -15.11 -18.88 -7.26
CA ALA A 19 -14.23 -19.95 -7.70
C ALA A 19 -12.74 -19.55 -7.69
N ALA A 20 -12.43 -18.32 -8.08
CA ALA A 20 -11.08 -17.74 -8.10
C ALA A 20 -10.53 -17.50 -6.69
N ALA A 21 -11.33 -16.92 -5.79
CA ALA A 21 -10.96 -16.79 -4.38
C ALA A 21 -10.77 -18.17 -3.72
N ALA A 22 -11.66 -19.12 -4.00
CA ALA A 22 -11.52 -20.50 -3.52
C ALA A 22 -10.32 -21.22 -4.14
N ALA A 23 -9.95 -20.92 -5.39
CA ALA A 23 -8.77 -21.49 -6.05
C ALA A 23 -7.48 -20.90 -5.48
N ALA A 24 -7.42 -19.58 -5.26
CA ALA A 24 -6.30 -18.93 -4.59
C ALA A 24 -6.12 -19.44 -3.16
N LEU A 25 -7.21 -19.56 -2.39
CA LEU A 25 -7.19 -20.17 -1.06
C LEU A 25 -6.80 -21.66 -1.11
N ARG A 26 -7.20 -22.42 -2.14
CA ARG A 26 -6.76 -23.81 -2.32
C ARG A 26 -5.28 -23.92 -2.71
N ALA A 27 -4.76 -22.97 -3.49
CA ALA A 27 -3.35 -22.88 -3.83
C ALA A 27 -2.50 -22.55 -2.60
N LEU A 28 -2.97 -21.62 -1.75
CA LEU A 28 -2.37 -21.32 -0.44
C LEU A 28 -2.45 -22.50 0.54
N LYS A 29 -3.42 -23.41 0.37
CA LYS A 29 -3.59 -24.61 1.19
C LYS A 29 -2.78 -25.81 0.72
N ARG A 30 -2.17 -25.79 -0.47
CA ARG A 30 -1.34 -26.91 -0.91
C ARG A 30 0.03 -26.80 -0.24
N PRO A 31 0.41 -27.74 0.65
CA PRO A 31 1.79 -27.81 1.09
C PRO A 31 2.66 -27.99 -0.16
N PHE A 32 3.74 -27.23 -0.24
CA PHE A 32 4.73 -27.34 -1.30
C PHE A 32 5.40 -28.72 -1.17
N GLN A 33 4.84 -29.74 -1.82
CA GLN A 33 5.49 -31.05 -1.95
C GLN A 33 6.58 -30.91 -3.01
N GLY A 34 7.80 -30.57 -2.58
CA GLY A 34 8.91 -30.48 -3.53
C GLY A 34 10.20 -29.86 -3.01
N ALA A 35 10.80 -30.44 -1.98
CA ALA A 35 12.25 -30.59 -1.86
C ALA A 35 12.56 -31.57 -0.69
N PRO A 36 13.36 -32.62 -0.89
CA PRO A 36 13.82 -33.45 0.22
C PRO A 36 14.68 -32.59 1.18
N PRO A 37 14.52 -32.75 2.50
CA PRO A 37 15.34 -32.03 3.46
C PRO A 37 16.82 -32.43 3.31
N PRO A 38 17.78 -31.49 3.43
CA PRO A 38 19.19 -31.85 3.54
C PRO A 38 19.41 -32.70 4.80
N PRO A 39 20.20 -33.78 4.74
CA PRO A 39 20.43 -34.64 5.88
C PRO A 39 21.40 -33.98 6.87
N GLY A 40 20.99 -33.90 8.14
CA GLY A 40 21.91 -33.77 9.28
C GLY A 40 21.97 -32.39 9.94
N GLY A 41 21.27 -32.24 11.06
CA GLY A 41 21.51 -31.18 12.04
C GLY A 41 21.12 -31.68 13.44
N PRO A 42 21.96 -31.48 14.48
CA PRO A 42 21.76 -32.10 15.80
C PRO A 42 20.69 -31.38 16.65
N PRO A 43 20.06 -32.08 17.61
CA PRO A 43 19.03 -31.52 18.48
C PRO A 43 19.64 -30.93 19.76
N GLY A 44 19.14 -29.77 20.22
CA GLY A 44 19.32 -29.37 21.62
C GLY A 44 19.17 -27.87 21.92
N GLY A 45 18.15 -27.51 22.69
CA GLY A 45 18.04 -26.23 23.39
C GLY A 45 16.63 -25.93 23.94
N PRO A 46 16.43 -25.73 25.26
CA PRO A 46 15.11 -25.57 25.88
C PRO A 46 14.57 -24.12 25.82
N PRO A 47 13.25 -23.90 26.05
CA PRO A 47 12.64 -22.58 25.94
C PRO A 47 12.49 -21.87 27.29
N GLY A 48 12.73 -20.56 27.34
CA GLY A 48 12.34 -19.72 28.48
C GLY A 48 12.59 -18.23 28.23
N GLY A 49 11.53 -17.41 28.31
CA GLY A 49 11.63 -15.95 28.45
C GLY A 49 10.59 -15.12 27.67
N PRO A 50 9.93 -14.11 28.29
CA PRO A 50 8.65 -13.57 27.84
C PRO A 50 8.75 -12.49 26.75
N LEU A 51 7.73 -12.46 25.89
CA LEU A 51 7.54 -11.55 24.77
C LEU A 51 6.93 -10.21 25.20
N LEU A 52 7.65 -9.11 24.98
CA LEU A 52 7.09 -7.77 24.78
C LEU A 52 7.97 -7.05 23.75
N GLY A 53 7.37 -6.65 22.62
CA GLY A 53 8.02 -5.85 21.59
C GLY A 53 7.68 -6.32 20.17
N ALA A 54 6.67 -5.69 19.57
CA ALA A 54 6.37 -5.83 18.15
C ALA A 54 7.57 -5.32 17.33
N ASN A 55 8.37 -6.25 16.83
CA ASN A 55 9.47 -6.00 15.90
C ASN A 55 9.11 -6.69 14.58
N PRO A 56 9.02 -5.99 13.43
CA PRO A 56 8.63 -6.60 12.16
C PRO A 56 9.74 -7.44 11.51
N ARG A 57 10.83 -7.76 12.23
CA ARG A 57 11.86 -8.70 11.79
C ARG A 57 11.55 -10.11 12.29
N GLY A 58 10.54 -10.73 11.68
CA GLY A 58 10.37 -12.18 11.78
C GLY A 58 11.57 -12.89 11.17
N ARG A 59 12.19 -13.81 11.92
CA ARG A 59 13.22 -14.72 11.41
C ARG A 59 12.67 -15.49 10.19
N PRO A 60 13.33 -15.48 9.02
CA PRO A 60 12.99 -16.37 7.92
C PRO A 60 13.55 -17.76 8.28
N GLY A 61 12.68 -18.68 8.74
CA GLY A 61 13.13 -20.03 9.08
C GLY A 61 12.16 -20.91 9.87
N GLY A 62 10.96 -20.42 10.20
CA GLY A 62 9.91 -21.31 10.70
C GLY A 62 9.41 -22.26 9.61
N PRO A 63 9.13 -23.54 9.92
CA PRO A 63 8.60 -24.47 8.94
C PRO A 63 7.28 -23.93 8.34
N PRO A 64 7.07 -24.04 7.02
CA PRO A 64 5.84 -23.61 6.36
C PRO A 64 4.72 -24.60 6.71
N GLY A 65 4.14 -24.46 7.89
CA GLY A 65 3.15 -25.40 8.43
C GLY A 65 2.20 -24.80 9.46
N GLY A 66 2.05 -23.47 9.49
CA GLY A 66 1.00 -22.84 10.29
C GLY A 66 -0.38 -23.35 9.86
N PRO A 67 -1.34 -23.51 10.80
CA PRO A 67 -2.70 -23.92 10.45
C PRO A 67 -3.30 -22.93 9.43
N PRO A 68 -4.13 -23.42 8.49
CA PRO A 68 -4.71 -22.59 7.46
C PRO A 68 -5.54 -21.47 8.09
N GLU A 69 -5.32 -20.22 7.65
CA GLU A 69 -6.12 -19.09 8.11
C GLU A 69 -7.61 -19.33 7.84
N THR A 70 -8.44 -19.13 8.86
CA THR A 70 -9.89 -19.27 8.73
C THR A 70 -10.48 -17.91 8.34
N PRO A 71 -11.28 -17.80 7.26
CA PRO A 71 -11.90 -16.55 6.89
C PRO A 71 -12.94 -16.16 7.96
N SER A 72 -12.86 -14.94 8.46
CA SER A 72 -13.90 -14.32 9.27
C SER A 72 -14.95 -13.73 8.34
N ILE A 73 -16.16 -14.28 8.38
CA ILE A 73 -17.28 -13.84 7.56
C ILE A 73 -18.25 -13.04 8.43
N TYR A 74 -18.40 -11.76 8.10
CA TYR A 74 -19.47 -10.93 8.65
C TYR A 74 -20.70 -10.99 7.73
N LYS A 75 -21.85 -11.30 8.31
CA LYS A 75 -23.16 -11.17 7.69
C LYS A 75 -23.94 -10.14 8.49
N ASP A 76 -24.44 -9.12 7.82
CA ASP A 76 -25.27 -8.11 8.47
C ASP A 76 -26.56 -8.77 9.00
N PRO A 77 -26.81 -8.74 10.32
CA PRO A 77 -28.02 -9.32 10.90
C PRO A 77 -29.29 -8.58 10.46
N THR A 78 -29.18 -7.32 10.05
CA THR A 78 -30.34 -6.49 9.65
C THR A 78 -30.70 -6.65 8.18
N GLY A 79 -29.76 -7.08 7.33
CA GLY A 79 -29.88 -7.10 5.87
C GLY A 79 -30.69 -8.28 5.27
N GLY A 80 -31.36 -9.09 6.10
CA GLY A 80 -31.99 -10.34 5.67
C GLY A 80 -31.00 -11.35 5.06
N ALA A 81 -31.50 -12.51 4.60
CA ALA A 81 -30.65 -13.59 4.05
C ALA A 81 -29.83 -13.22 2.80
N ARG A 82 -30.04 -12.02 2.24
CA ARG A 82 -29.39 -11.52 1.01
C ARG A 82 -28.44 -10.33 1.24
N GLY A 83 -28.19 -9.94 2.49
CA GLY A 83 -27.25 -8.87 2.80
C GLY A 83 -25.84 -9.15 2.23
N PRO A 84 -25.08 -8.10 1.85
CA PRO A 84 -23.71 -8.27 1.38
C PRO A 84 -22.86 -8.94 2.47
N CYS A 85 -22.11 -9.96 2.08
CA CYS A 85 -21.21 -10.69 2.94
C CYS A 85 -19.83 -10.02 2.87
N VAL A 86 -19.31 -9.54 4.00
CA VAL A 86 -17.96 -8.99 4.07
C VAL A 86 -17.05 -10.05 4.68
N ALA A 87 -16.06 -10.48 3.91
CA ALA A 87 -15.07 -11.45 4.37
C ALA A 87 -13.73 -10.76 4.63
N ASN A 88 -13.05 -11.20 5.67
CA ASN A 88 -11.68 -10.81 5.99
C ASN A 88 -10.92 -12.05 6.47
N LEU A 89 -9.59 -12.02 6.42
CA LEU A 89 -8.76 -13.08 6.98
C LEU A 89 -8.58 -12.87 8.49
N GLU A 90 -8.03 -13.84 9.21
CA GLU A 90 -7.83 -13.72 10.66
C GLU A 90 -6.71 -12.72 11.01
N GLY A 91 -5.59 -12.72 10.28
CA GLY A 91 -4.55 -11.69 10.41
C GLY A 91 -4.89 -10.39 9.66
N GLY A 92 -5.86 -10.42 8.75
CA GLY A 92 -6.37 -9.26 8.00
C GLY A 92 -6.01 -9.33 6.55
N MET A 93 -6.38 -8.31 5.78
CA MET A 93 -6.07 -8.31 4.35
C MET A 93 -4.56 -8.32 4.07
N GLN A 94 -3.72 -7.91 5.03
CA GLN A 94 -2.28 -8.08 4.94
C GLN A 94 -1.85 -9.55 4.88
N SER A 95 -2.56 -10.46 5.55
CA SER A 95 -2.26 -11.89 5.49
C SER A 95 -2.37 -12.45 4.07
N LEU A 96 -3.29 -11.92 3.25
CA LEU A 96 -3.40 -12.29 1.85
C LEU A 96 -2.11 -11.96 1.11
N ALA A 97 -1.60 -10.73 1.28
CA ALA A 97 -0.39 -10.28 0.63
C ALA A 97 0.84 -11.08 1.12
N VAL A 98 0.97 -11.29 2.43
CA VAL A 98 2.05 -12.09 3.02
C VAL A 98 2.00 -13.54 2.53
N GLY A 99 0.81 -14.13 2.48
CA GLY A 99 0.61 -15.49 1.97
C GLY A 99 0.99 -15.62 0.49
N LEU A 100 0.61 -14.64 -0.35
CA LEU A 100 1.01 -14.59 -1.75
C LEU A 100 2.53 -14.44 -1.90
N CYS A 101 3.16 -13.55 -1.12
CA CYS A 101 4.61 -13.39 -1.12
C CYS A 101 5.34 -14.67 -0.71
N GLY A 102 4.84 -15.38 0.32
CA GLY A 102 5.41 -16.64 0.78
C GLY A 102 5.21 -17.81 -0.19
N ALA A 103 4.23 -17.74 -1.09
CA ALA A 103 3.97 -18.75 -2.11
C ALA A 103 4.85 -18.60 -3.37
N LEU A 104 5.51 -17.45 -3.54
CA LEU A 104 6.38 -17.18 -4.69
C LEU A 104 7.83 -17.60 -4.39
N PRO A 105 8.57 -18.13 -5.38
CA PRO A 105 10.01 -18.34 -5.23
C PRO A 105 10.70 -17.02 -4.91
N GLY A 106 11.67 -17.03 -3.99
CA GLY A 106 12.37 -15.80 -3.56
C GLY A 106 13.02 -15.03 -4.71
N ALA A 107 13.49 -15.73 -5.75
CA ALA A 107 14.07 -15.12 -6.94
C ALA A 107 13.05 -14.33 -7.79
N CYS A 108 11.76 -14.64 -7.68
CA CYS A 108 10.68 -13.95 -8.40
C CYS A 108 10.26 -12.64 -7.75
N MET A 109 10.62 -12.42 -6.49
CA MET A 109 10.22 -11.24 -5.73
C MET A 109 11.43 -10.37 -5.39
N ARG A 110 11.57 -9.26 -6.11
CA ARG A 110 12.61 -8.25 -5.85
C ARG A 110 12.02 -7.05 -5.12
N MET A 111 12.14 -7.05 -3.80
CA MET A 111 11.73 -5.92 -2.95
C MET A 111 12.76 -4.80 -3.03
N HIS A 112 12.34 -3.56 -2.75
CA HIS A 112 13.19 -2.36 -2.78
C HIS A 112 13.81 -2.03 -4.13
N LEU A 113 13.25 -2.61 -5.20
CA LEU A 113 13.64 -2.30 -6.56
C LEU A 113 12.54 -1.45 -7.22
N ARG A 114 12.88 -0.22 -7.59
CA ARG A 114 11.97 0.72 -8.25
C ARG A 114 12.26 0.77 -9.74
N VAL A 115 11.27 0.46 -10.56
CA VAL A 115 11.37 0.64 -12.01
C VAL A 115 11.37 2.14 -12.32
N LEU A 116 12.37 2.58 -13.08
CA LEU A 116 12.54 3.98 -13.49
C LEU A 116 12.13 4.20 -14.95
N PHE A 117 12.43 3.24 -15.82
CA PHE A 117 12.23 3.38 -17.27
C PHE A 117 12.06 2.01 -17.92
N ILE A 118 11.23 1.96 -18.97
CA ILE A 118 11.03 0.76 -19.81
C ILE A 118 11.17 1.18 -21.26
N CYS A 119 11.95 0.43 -22.04
CA CYS A 119 12.00 0.60 -23.49
C CYS A 119 12.01 -0.75 -24.23
N PRO A 120 11.50 -0.79 -25.47
CA PRO A 120 11.61 -1.95 -26.34
C PRO A 120 13.08 -2.26 -26.67
N LEU A 121 13.44 -3.54 -26.73
CA LEU A 121 14.79 -3.95 -27.16
C LEU A 121 15.06 -3.62 -28.63
N SER A 122 14.01 -3.58 -29.45
CA SER A 122 14.05 -3.18 -30.85
C SER A 122 14.55 -1.75 -31.10
N ASP A 123 14.54 -0.89 -30.08
CA ASP A 123 15.11 0.46 -30.16
C ASP A 123 16.64 0.43 -30.22
N PHE A 124 17.28 -0.63 -29.71
CA PHE A 124 18.73 -0.76 -29.68
C PHE A 124 19.24 -1.71 -30.75
N GLU A 125 18.51 -2.79 -31.00
CA GLU A 125 18.87 -3.80 -31.98
C GLU A 125 17.63 -4.21 -32.77
N LYS A 126 17.65 -3.93 -34.07
CA LYS A 126 16.51 -4.18 -34.95
C LYS A 126 16.21 -5.68 -35.00
N GLY A 127 14.98 -6.06 -34.63
CA GLY A 127 14.53 -7.46 -34.60
C GLY A 127 14.61 -8.11 -33.22
N SER A 128 15.25 -7.46 -32.25
CA SER A 128 15.29 -7.98 -30.88
C SER A 128 13.93 -7.84 -30.19
N GLU A 129 13.43 -8.93 -29.65
CA GLU A 129 12.14 -9.02 -28.98
C GLU A 129 12.28 -8.76 -27.47
N GLY A 130 11.29 -8.07 -26.90
CA GLY A 130 11.18 -7.83 -25.47
C GLY A 130 11.47 -6.38 -25.07
N PHE A 131 11.75 -6.22 -23.79
CA PHE A 131 11.93 -4.95 -23.12
C PHE A 131 13.20 -4.95 -22.27
N ALA A 132 13.90 -3.83 -22.30
CA ALA A 132 14.88 -3.47 -21.28
C ALA A 132 14.20 -2.59 -20.23
N VAL A 133 14.41 -2.93 -18.95
CA VAL A 133 13.83 -2.22 -17.82
C VAL A 133 14.96 -1.70 -16.95
N ALA A 134 15.07 -0.38 -16.85
CA ALA A 134 15.97 0.28 -15.91
C ALA A 134 15.30 0.31 -14.53
N ALA A 135 15.98 -0.20 -13.52
CA ALA A 135 15.48 -0.19 -12.16
C ALA A 135 16.58 0.20 -11.16
N GLU A 136 16.16 0.87 -10.09
CA GLU A 136 17.01 1.37 -9.01
C GLU A 136 16.71 0.60 -7.72
N GLY A 137 17.74 0.04 -7.11
CA GLY A 137 17.69 -0.64 -5.83
C GLY A 137 17.95 0.31 -4.66
N PRO A 138 18.70 -0.15 -3.63
CA PRO A 138 19.27 0.74 -2.63
C PRO A 138 20.05 1.90 -3.27
N PRO A 139 20.18 3.07 -2.60
CA PRO A 139 20.77 4.26 -3.19
C PRO A 139 22.08 3.98 -3.94
N GLY A 140 22.13 4.42 -5.20
CA GLY A 140 23.30 4.26 -6.08
C GLY A 140 23.39 2.92 -6.82
N HIS A 141 22.47 1.97 -6.61
CA HIS A 141 22.49 0.68 -7.30
C HIS A 141 21.49 0.65 -8.45
N PHE A 142 21.98 0.75 -9.68
CA PHE A 142 21.17 0.59 -10.89
C PHE A 142 21.32 -0.83 -11.44
N GLN A 143 20.22 -1.40 -11.89
CA GLN A 143 20.20 -2.67 -12.60
C GLN A 143 19.32 -2.60 -13.83
N THR A 144 19.74 -3.32 -14.87
CA THR A 144 18.93 -3.55 -16.07
C THR A 144 18.31 -4.93 -15.99
N LEU A 145 17.00 -5.02 -16.17
CA LEU A 145 16.27 -6.26 -16.34
C LEU A 145 15.85 -6.42 -17.79
N LEU A 146 15.78 -7.66 -18.25
CA LEU A 146 15.25 -8.02 -19.57
C LEU A 146 13.97 -8.82 -19.38
N ALA A 147 12.96 -8.55 -20.19
CA ALA A 147 11.69 -9.27 -20.14
C ALA A 147 11.04 -9.35 -21.52
N SER A 148 10.52 -10.51 -21.92
CA SER A 148 9.79 -10.67 -23.19
C SER A 148 8.44 -9.94 -23.18
N HIS A 149 7.79 -9.88 -22.01
CA HIS A 149 6.53 -9.19 -21.80
C HIS A 149 6.54 -8.48 -20.45
N VAL A 150 5.78 -7.39 -20.31
CA VAL A 150 5.72 -6.58 -19.10
C VAL A 150 4.26 -6.34 -18.70
N LEU A 151 3.97 -6.53 -17.41
CA LEU A 151 2.74 -6.06 -16.77
C LEU A 151 3.09 -4.97 -15.77
N LEU A 152 2.60 -3.77 -16.01
CA LEU A 152 2.87 -2.63 -15.14
C LEU A 152 1.62 -2.32 -14.30
N THR A 153 1.71 -2.59 -12.99
CA THR A 153 0.59 -2.45 -12.04
C THR A 153 0.70 -1.23 -11.11
N VAL A 154 1.37 -0.18 -11.55
CA VAL A 154 1.70 0.99 -10.71
C VAL A 154 0.63 2.09 -10.79
N HIS A 155 0.75 3.10 -9.93
CA HIS A 155 -0.06 4.32 -9.98
C HIS A 155 0.11 5.04 -11.34
N PRO A 156 -0.93 5.63 -11.96
CA PRO A 156 -0.84 6.16 -13.32
C PRO A 156 0.20 7.27 -13.47
N LYS A 157 0.38 8.11 -12.44
CA LYS A 157 1.46 9.12 -12.44
C LYS A 157 2.86 8.50 -12.48
N GLU A 158 3.06 7.35 -11.84
CA GLU A 158 4.33 6.61 -11.94
C GLU A 158 4.46 5.90 -13.28
N ALA A 159 3.36 5.34 -13.82
CA ALA A 159 3.36 4.78 -15.18
C ALA A 159 3.73 5.83 -16.23
N ALA A 160 3.20 7.05 -16.09
CA ALA A 160 3.53 8.18 -16.95
C ALA A 160 5.02 8.52 -16.92
N LYS A 161 5.66 8.47 -15.74
CA LYS A 161 7.11 8.68 -15.60
C LYS A 161 7.91 7.54 -16.24
N ILE A 162 7.52 6.29 -15.97
CA ILE A 162 8.24 5.09 -16.45
C ILE A 162 8.18 4.97 -17.98
N LEU A 163 7.04 5.27 -18.57
CA LEU A 163 6.80 5.07 -20.01
C LEU A 163 6.98 6.33 -20.85
N GLY A 164 6.93 7.52 -20.23
CA GLY A 164 7.04 8.81 -20.88
C GLY A 164 8.29 9.61 -20.53
N GLY A 165 8.99 9.23 -19.45
CA GLY A 165 10.19 9.91 -18.99
C GLY A 165 11.41 9.55 -19.84
N PRO A 166 12.46 10.40 -19.82
CA PRO A 166 13.73 10.06 -20.44
C PRO A 166 14.42 8.90 -19.69
N PRO A 167 15.32 8.16 -20.34
CA PRO A 167 16.15 7.17 -19.65
C PRO A 167 17.00 7.85 -18.55
N PRO A 168 17.33 7.13 -17.46
CA PRO A 168 18.21 7.68 -16.43
C PRO A 168 19.59 8.08 -17.00
N PRO A 169 20.23 9.15 -16.49
CA PRO A 169 21.55 9.56 -16.95
C PRO A 169 22.57 8.43 -16.84
N GLY A 170 23.34 8.20 -17.91
CA GLY A 170 24.35 7.14 -17.96
C GLY A 170 23.78 5.72 -18.12
N TRP A 171 22.46 5.57 -18.25
CA TRP A 171 21.87 4.28 -18.54
C TRP A 171 22.01 3.93 -20.03
N GLY A 172 22.59 2.77 -20.30
CA GLY A 172 22.52 2.09 -21.59
C GLY A 172 22.25 0.61 -21.33
N PRO A 173 21.43 -0.06 -22.15
CA PRO A 173 21.26 -1.49 -21.99
C PRO A 173 22.61 -2.18 -22.22
N PRO A 174 22.91 -3.25 -21.48
CA PRO A 174 24.12 -4.02 -21.71
C PRO A 174 23.98 -4.80 -23.03
N LEU A 175 24.23 -4.14 -24.17
CA LEU A 175 24.16 -4.75 -25.50
C LEU A 175 25.12 -5.94 -25.63
N ALA A 176 26.23 -5.92 -24.89
CA ALA A 176 27.18 -7.02 -24.83
C ALA A 176 26.57 -8.35 -24.35
N ALA A 177 25.46 -8.33 -23.59
CA ALA A 177 24.78 -9.53 -23.13
C ALA A 177 23.82 -10.14 -24.17
N LEU A 178 23.44 -9.40 -25.21
CA LEU A 178 22.50 -9.84 -26.24
C LEU A 178 23.19 -10.58 -27.40
N GLY A 179 24.49 -10.36 -27.62
CA GLY A 179 25.26 -10.97 -28.71
C GLY A 179 25.62 -12.46 -28.54
N GLY A 180 25.02 -13.17 -27.58
CA GLY A 180 25.17 -14.62 -27.45
C GLY A 180 24.37 -15.36 -28.53
N PRO A 181 24.83 -16.53 -29.03
CA PRO A 181 24.14 -17.26 -30.08
C PRO A 181 22.67 -17.54 -29.72
N PRO A 182 21.72 -17.31 -30.66
CA PRO A 182 20.29 -17.48 -30.41
C PRO A 182 19.98 -18.96 -30.13
N GLY A 183 19.61 -19.29 -28.89
CA GLY A 183 19.24 -20.66 -28.52
C GLY A 183 19.35 -21.01 -27.04
N GLY A 184 19.98 -20.19 -26.20
CA GLY A 184 20.00 -20.40 -24.75
C GLY A 184 18.82 -19.71 -24.05
N PRO A 185 18.12 -20.35 -23.09
CA PRO A 185 17.22 -19.61 -22.20
C PRO A 185 18.02 -18.51 -21.50
N PRO A 186 17.44 -17.32 -21.27
CA PRO A 186 18.16 -16.22 -20.63
C PRO A 186 18.68 -16.69 -19.28
N GLN A 187 19.98 -16.97 -19.20
CA GLN A 187 20.62 -17.20 -17.92
C GLN A 187 20.51 -15.88 -17.19
N GLY A 188 19.71 -15.85 -16.12
CA GLY A 188 19.67 -14.71 -15.23
C GLY A 188 21.10 -14.40 -14.86
N VAL A 189 21.57 -13.22 -15.28
CA VAL A 189 22.91 -12.73 -14.98
C VAL A 189 22.99 -12.63 -13.46
N SER A 190 23.50 -13.68 -12.82
CA SER A 190 23.86 -13.65 -11.41
C SER A 190 25.05 -12.71 -11.35
N GLY A 191 24.80 -11.49 -10.89
CA GLY A 191 25.84 -10.52 -10.62
C GLY A 191 26.92 -11.15 -9.76
N ALA A 192 28.16 -11.00 -10.21
CA ALA A 192 29.36 -11.43 -9.52
C ALA A 192 29.33 -10.92 -8.07
N SER A 193 29.31 -11.86 -7.12
CA SER A 193 29.68 -11.62 -5.74
C SER A 193 31.20 -11.48 -5.66
N GLY A 194 31.69 -10.28 -5.37
CA GLY A 194 33.07 -9.99 -5.01
C GLY A 194 33.18 -8.54 -4.56
N GLY A 195 33.74 -8.17 -3.41
CA GLY A 195 34.39 -8.95 -2.36
C GLY A 195 34.32 -8.18 -1.03
N ALA A 196 34.65 -8.89 0.04
CA ALA A 196 34.77 -8.34 1.37
C ALA A 196 35.85 -7.25 1.42
N LEU A 197 35.51 -6.09 1.99
CA LEU A 197 36.47 -5.18 2.59
C LEU A 197 36.07 -5.00 4.05
N GLU A 198 36.83 -5.65 4.92
CA GLU A 198 36.97 -5.27 6.32
C GLU A 198 37.57 -3.85 6.39
N GLY A 199 36.96 -2.98 7.19
CA GLY A 199 37.41 -1.60 7.33
C GLY A 199 36.75 -0.90 8.52
N SER A 200 37.56 -0.59 9.52
CA SER A 200 37.25 -0.20 10.88
C SER A 200 36.54 1.16 11.11
N ALA A 201 36.05 1.27 12.34
CA ALA A 201 35.44 2.35 13.12
C ALA A 201 35.85 3.84 12.89
N GLY A 202 34.94 4.73 13.33
CA GLY A 202 35.14 6.16 13.65
C GLY A 202 34.21 7.04 12.81
N GLY A 203 33.28 7.86 13.30
CA GLY A 203 33.16 8.66 14.51
C GLY A 203 32.15 9.79 14.18
N ALA A 204 31.33 10.22 15.13
CA ALA A 204 30.39 11.34 14.98
C ALA A 204 31.14 12.69 14.82
N PRO A 205 30.55 13.70 14.16
CA PRO A 205 29.77 14.74 14.87
C PRO A 205 28.54 15.22 14.03
N GLY A 206 27.49 15.87 14.53
CA GLY A 206 27.38 16.86 15.59
C GLY A 206 27.47 18.28 15.03
N GLY A 207 26.33 18.93 14.74
CA GLY A 207 26.27 20.41 14.76
C GLY A 207 25.55 21.16 13.63
N LYS A 208 24.44 21.80 14.03
CA LYS A 208 23.96 23.17 13.69
C LYS A 208 23.57 23.56 12.25
N ALA A 209 22.27 23.91 12.15
CA ALA A 209 21.72 24.85 11.20
C ALA A 209 22.18 26.30 11.46
N PRO A 210 22.02 27.19 10.48
CA PRO A 210 21.30 28.42 10.77
C PRO A 210 20.25 28.81 9.72
N ALA A 211 19.25 29.53 10.23
CA ALA A 211 18.25 30.28 9.48
C ALA A 211 18.86 31.54 8.85
N GLY A 212 18.22 32.05 7.79
CA GLY A 212 18.53 33.34 7.19
C GLY A 212 17.47 33.73 6.15
N GLU A 213 16.52 34.54 6.58
CA GLU A 213 15.55 35.27 5.76
C GLU A 213 16.24 36.38 4.95
N GLY A 214 15.69 36.74 3.79
CA GLY A 214 15.75 38.11 3.26
C GLY A 214 16.04 38.24 1.75
N PRO A 215 15.47 39.26 1.05
CA PRO A 215 14.81 39.04 -0.24
C PRO A 215 15.35 39.99 -1.35
N PRO A 216 14.58 40.47 -2.38
CA PRO A 216 15.00 40.35 -3.78
C PRO A 216 15.24 41.69 -4.52
N GLY A 217 15.98 41.65 -5.62
CA GLY A 217 16.07 42.72 -6.63
C GLY A 217 16.83 42.12 -7.83
N GLY A 218 16.32 42.12 -9.06
CA GLY A 218 15.90 43.25 -9.88
C GLY A 218 16.80 43.24 -11.14
N PRO A 219 16.28 43.45 -12.36
CA PRO A 219 16.96 43.06 -13.59
C PRO A 219 17.92 44.15 -14.08
N GLN A 220 19.01 43.75 -14.74
CA GLN A 220 19.89 44.67 -15.44
C GLN A 220 19.98 44.31 -16.93
N GLU A 221 19.41 45.20 -17.73
CA GLU A 221 19.55 45.27 -19.18
C GLU A 221 20.95 45.75 -19.59
N GLY A 222 21.37 45.31 -20.77
CA GLY A 222 22.18 46.11 -21.70
C GLY A 222 23.70 46.02 -21.52
N LEU A 223 24.38 45.53 -22.55
CA LEU A 223 25.18 46.42 -23.40
C LEU A 223 25.73 45.69 -24.64
N GLN A 224 25.50 46.36 -25.76
CA GLN A 224 26.08 46.11 -27.08
C GLN A 224 27.60 46.33 -27.05
N GLY A 225 28.32 45.53 -27.84
CA GLY A 225 29.72 45.77 -28.16
C GLY A 225 30.21 44.80 -29.23
N ALA A 226 30.43 45.32 -30.44
CA ALA A 226 31.19 44.71 -31.53
C ALA A 226 32.18 45.78 -32.05
N PRO A 227 33.14 45.49 -32.95
CA PRO A 227 33.80 44.23 -33.29
C PRO A 227 35.34 44.34 -33.13
N HIS A 228 36.08 43.23 -33.24
CA HIS A 228 37.50 43.29 -33.61
C HIS A 228 37.89 42.18 -34.60
N GLU A 229 38.75 42.60 -35.51
CA GLU A 229 39.24 41.97 -36.72
C GLU A 229 40.22 40.80 -36.49
N GLY A 230 40.25 39.89 -37.46
CA GLY A 230 41.50 39.41 -38.09
C GLY A 230 42.33 38.36 -37.35
N GLY A 231 42.19 37.09 -37.75
CA GLY A 231 43.14 36.02 -37.42
C GLY A 231 43.00 34.80 -38.35
N PRO A 232 44.10 34.11 -38.68
CA PRO A 232 44.24 33.33 -39.91
C PRO A 232 43.48 31.99 -39.91
N GLN A 233 42.99 31.63 -41.11
CA GLN A 233 42.35 30.37 -41.45
C GLN A 233 43.26 29.17 -41.15
N GLY A 234 43.01 28.49 -40.03
CA GLY A 234 43.34 27.09 -39.83
C GLY A 234 42.16 26.24 -40.32
N GLY A 235 42.38 25.37 -41.28
CA GLY A 235 41.36 24.46 -41.79
C GLY A 235 40.76 23.60 -40.66
N PRO A 236 39.43 23.38 -40.65
CA PRO A 236 38.80 22.61 -39.59
C PRO A 236 39.34 21.17 -39.59
N PRO A 237 39.68 20.59 -38.42
CA PRO A 237 39.96 19.17 -38.34
C PRO A 237 38.74 18.40 -38.88
N GLN A 238 39.00 17.47 -39.80
CA GLN A 238 38.00 16.51 -40.28
C GLN A 238 37.22 15.99 -39.08
N GLY A 239 35.93 16.32 -39.06
CA GLY A 239 35.04 16.03 -37.95
C GLY A 239 35.18 14.57 -37.55
N ALA A 240 35.34 14.32 -36.25
CA ALA A 240 35.16 12.99 -35.69
C ALA A 240 33.88 12.42 -36.30
N PRO A 241 33.88 11.16 -36.81
CA PRO A 241 32.68 10.56 -37.39
C PRO A 241 31.57 10.84 -36.40
N GLN A 242 30.50 11.49 -36.86
CA GLN A 242 29.30 11.73 -36.07
C GLN A 242 28.80 10.35 -35.68
N GLY A 243 29.36 9.84 -34.59
CA GLY A 243 29.11 8.54 -34.05
C GLY A 243 27.63 8.56 -33.83
N VAL A 244 26.95 7.66 -34.54
CA VAL A 244 25.52 7.42 -34.45
C VAL A 244 25.13 7.69 -33.02
N GLN A 245 24.54 8.85 -32.75
CA GLN A 245 23.92 9.15 -31.47
C GLN A 245 22.74 8.20 -31.47
N GLN A 246 23.02 6.95 -31.10
CA GLN A 246 22.08 5.86 -31.01
C GLN A 246 20.93 6.44 -30.22
N ALA A 247 19.75 6.45 -30.84
CA ALA A 247 18.55 7.06 -30.32
C ALA A 247 18.28 6.46 -28.93
N ALA A 248 18.82 7.10 -27.90
CA ALA A 248 18.82 6.58 -26.56
C ALA A 248 17.36 6.48 -26.11
N GLY A 249 16.87 5.25 -25.97
CA GLY A 249 15.54 4.85 -25.49
C GLY A 249 14.46 5.90 -25.70
N ARG A 250 13.79 5.88 -26.86
CA ARG A 250 12.63 6.77 -27.07
C ARG A 250 11.52 6.37 -26.11
N PRO A 251 10.87 7.32 -25.41
CA PRO A 251 9.71 7.03 -24.57
C PRO A 251 8.67 6.20 -25.32
N ILE A 252 7.97 5.32 -24.60
CA ILE A 252 6.91 4.48 -25.17
C ILE A 252 5.66 5.32 -25.39
N LEU A 253 5.31 6.18 -24.43
CA LEU A 253 4.14 7.06 -24.52
C LEU A 253 4.52 8.45 -25.03
N SER A 254 3.61 9.01 -25.81
CA SER A 254 3.62 10.39 -26.27
C SER A 254 3.42 11.35 -25.10
N PRO A 255 3.85 12.62 -25.23
CA PRO A 255 3.59 13.65 -24.22
C PRO A 255 2.10 13.81 -23.87
N GLU A 256 1.19 13.59 -24.82
CA GLU A 256 -0.24 13.71 -24.57
C GLU A 256 -0.78 12.55 -23.73
N ALA A 257 -0.41 11.30 -24.02
CA ALA A 257 -0.78 10.16 -23.17
C ALA A 257 -0.18 10.28 -21.76
N VAL A 258 1.04 10.80 -21.64
CA VAL A 258 1.67 11.12 -20.34
C VAL A 258 0.84 12.13 -19.58
N ARG A 259 0.42 13.21 -20.23
CA ARG A 259 -0.45 14.24 -19.64
C ARG A 259 -1.78 13.64 -19.16
N LEU A 260 -2.43 12.82 -19.99
CA LEU A 260 -3.68 12.14 -19.62
C LEU A 260 -3.53 11.27 -18.36
N LEU A 261 -2.45 10.50 -18.24
CA LEU A 261 -2.17 9.70 -17.04
C LEU A 261 -1.89 10.55 -15.80
N GLN A 262 -1.20 11.69 -15.98
CA GLN A 262 -0.87 12.61 -14.88
C GLN A 262 -2.10 13.35 -14.34
N GLU A 263 -3.05 13.67 -15.22
CA GLU A 263 -4.28 14.40 -14.91
C GLU A 263 -5.39 13.52 -14.34
N LEU A 264 -5.23 12.18 -14.31
CA LEU A 264 -6.23 11.29 -13.71
C LEU A 264 -6.47 11.67 -12.24
N PRO A 265 -7.71 11.94 -11.83
CA PRO A 265 -8.01 12.41 -10.48
C PRO A 265 -7.98 11.28 -9.45
N PHE A 266 -7.36 11.55 -8.30
CA PHE A 266 -7.34 10.67 -7.13
C PHE A 266 -7.79 11.39 -5.87
N SER A 267 -8.32 10.63 -4.93
CA SER A 267 -8.63 11.08 -3.58
C SER A 267 -7.54 10.66 -2.61
N SER A 268 -7.26 11.56 -1.67
CA SER A 268 -6.47 11.28 -0.48
C SER A 268 -7.40 10.94 0.68
N VAL A 269 -6.99 10.03 1.56
CA VAL A 269 -7.74 9.67 2.77
C VAL A 269 -6.80 9.44 3.95
N ALA A 270 -7.19 9.87 5.13
CA ALA A 270 -6.59 9.50 6.39
C ALA A 270 -7.48 8.48 7.12
N LEU A 271 -6.87 7.45 7.69
CA LEU A 271 -7.53 6.48 8.55
C LEU A 271 -7.08 6.73 9.98
N VAL A 272 -8.03 6.90 10.89
CA VAL A 272 -7.79 7.02 12.33
C VAL A 272 -8.39 5.79 13.02
N THR A 273 -7.54 4.95 13.62
CA THR A 273 -8.00 3.77 14.35
C THR A 273 -7.88 3.98 15.85
N LEU A 274 -9.01 3.80 16.55
CA LEU A 274 -9.17 4.01 17.97
C LEU A 274 -9.59 2.69 18.65
N ALA A 275 -9.06 2.45 19.84
CA ALA A 275 -9.59 1.45 20.78
C ALA A 275 -10.30 2.19 21.92
N LEU A 276 -11.54 1.81 22.19
CA LEU A 276 -12.45 2.50 23.11
C LEU A 276 -12.85 1.54 24.24
N ARG A 277 -12.92 2.02 25.48
CA ARG A 277 -13.45 1.24 26.61
C ARG A 277 -14.19 2.11 27.63
N PRO A 278 -15.20 1.59 28.33
CA PRO A 278 -15.85 2.34 29.41
C PRO A 278 -14.89 2.58 30.58
N ALA A 279 -14.94 3.75 31.22
CA ALA A 279 -14.10 4.04 32.38
C ALA A 279 -14.47 3.23 33.63
N SER A 280 -15.73 2.84 33.77
CA SER A 280 -16.26 2.08 34.91
C SER A 280 -15.70 0.66 35.04
N ARG A 281 -15.05 0.12 34.00
CA ARG A 281 -14.38 -1.19 34.03
C ARG A 281 -12.97 -1.16 34.62
N GLY A 282 -12.52 -0.01 35.13
CA GLY A 282 -11.16 0.25 35.61
C GLY A 282 -10.74 -0.41 36.93
N GLY A 283 -11.28 -1.57 37.30
CA GLY A 283 -10.53 -2.46 38.19
C GLY A 283 -9.30 -2.97 37.43
N PRO A 284 -8.07 -2.86 37.96
CA PRO A 284 -6.89 -3.39 37.27
C PRO A 284 -7.10 -4.89 36.97
N PRO A 285 -6.92 -5.36 35.72
CA PRO A 285 -7.27 -6.71 35.29
C PRO A 285 -6.38 -7.84 35.87
N GLY A 286 -5.78 -7.66 37.04
CA GLY A 286 -4.81 -8.61 37.58
C GLY A 286 -4.45 -8.42 39.05
N GLY A 287 -5.30 -7.80 39.87
CA GLY A 287 -5.16 -8.01 41.31
C GLY A 287 -5.35 -9.51 41.59
N PRO A 288 -4.41 -10.22 42.24
CA PRO A 288 -4.60 -11.63 42.59
C PRO A 288 -5.89 -11.71 43.41
N GLN A 289 -6.93 -12.28 42.80
CA GLN A 289 -8.11 -12.68 43.55
C GLN A 289 -7.59 -13.71 44.55
N GLY A 290 -7.50 -13.29 45.82
CA GLY A 290 -7.12 -14.18 46.90
C GLY A 290 -7.97 -15.45 46.80
N PRO A 291 -7.42 -16.61 47.21
CA PRO A 291 -8.14 -17.87 47.13
C PRO A 291 -9.53 -17.71 47.76
N PRO A 292 -10.59 -18.25 47.12
CA PRO A 292 -11.95 -18.14 47.62
C PRO A 292 -12.05 -18.88 48.97
N SER A 293 -11.79 -18.15 50.05
CA SER A 293 -11.82 -18.66 51.40
C SER A 293 -13.22 -18.49 51.96
N GLY A 294 -14.06 -19.52 51.81
CA GLY A 294 -15.34 -19.59 52.50
C GLY A 294 -16.40 -20.40 51.76
N ALA A 295 -16.76 -21.54 52.35
CA ALA A 295 -17.81 -22.47 51.94
C ALA A 295 -19.23 -21.86 51.97
N PRO A 296 -20.25 -22.52 51.38
CA PRO A 296 -21.44 -21.89 50.83
C PRO A 296 -22.55 -21.71 51.87
N GLN A 297 -23.20 -20.54 51.87
CA GLN A 297 -24.55 -20.38 52.44
C GLN A 297 -25.49 -19.75 51.40
N GLY A 298 -26.16 -20.63 50.64
CA GLY A 298 -27.62 -20.67 50.54
C GLY A 298 -28.44 -19.48 50.04
N GLY A 299 -27.86 -18.43 49.44
CA GLY A 299 -28.64 -17.33 48.86
C GLY A 299 -28.81 -17.47 47.34
N PRO A 300 -30.03 -17.37 46.77
CA PRO A 300 -30.18 -17.24 45.32
C PRO A 300 -29.46 -15.94 44.87
N PRO A 301 -28.51 -16.01 43.92
CA PRO A 301 -27.79 -14.84 43.46
C PRO A 301 -28.70 -13.98 42.57
N GLY A 302 -29.57 -13.19 43.22
CA GLY A 302 -30.43 -12.19 42.59
C GLY A 302 -29.72 -10.85 42.36
N GLY A 303 -28.40 -10.86 42.18
CA GLY A 303 -27.65 -9.67 41.79
C GLY A 303 -28.02 -9.31 40.36
N ALA A 304 -28.85 -8.27 40.20
CA ALA A 304 -29.19 -7.73 38.88
C ALA A 304 -27.90 -7.53 38.07
N PRO A 305 -27.82 -8.04 36.83
CA PRO A 305 -26.63 -7.89 36.00
C PRO A 305 -26.30 -6.40 35.95
N ALA A 306 -25.10 -6.05 36.40
CA ALA A 306 -24.62 -4.68 36.41
C ALA A 306 -24.91 -4.06 35.06
N GLU A 307 -25.68 -2.96 35.03
CA GLU A 307 -26.14 -2.31 33.81
C GLU A 307 -24.97 -2.20 32.82
N GLU A 308 -25.07 -3.00 31.77
CA GLU A 308 -24.01 -3.17 30.81
C GLU A 308 -23.96 -1.86 30.02
N GLY A 309 -22.92 -1.06 30.28
CA GLY A 309 -22.73 0.22 29.60
C GLY A 309 -22.91 0.04 28.10
N GLY A 310 -23.84 0.81 27.53
CA GLY A 310 -24.23 0.64 26.14
C GLY A 310 -23.05 0.74 25.17
N PRO A 311 -23.22 0.26 23.93
CA PRO A 311 -22.15 0.17 22.93
C PRO A 311 -21.47 1.51 22.69
N LEU A 312 -20.13 1.52 22.64
CA LEU A 312 -19.34 2.75 22.44
C LEU A 312 -19.22 3.13 20.96
N THR A 313 -19.33 2.16 20.06
CA THR A 313 -19.42 2.39 18.62
C THR A 313 -20.85 2.20 18.10
N PRO A 314 -21.18 2.71 16.90
CA PRO A 314 -22.47 2.48 16.27
C PRO A 314 -22.76 0.98 16.11
N GLU A 315 -24.04 0.61 16.14
CA GLU A 315 -24.47 -0.76 15.86
C GLU A 315 -24.20 -1.16 14.39
N GLY A 316 -24.07 -2.45 14.14
CA GLY A 316 -23.82 -3.00 12.81
C GLY A 316 -22.39 -2.79 12.28
N PHE A 317 -22.25 -2.63 10.96
CA PHE A 317 -20.95 -2.52 10.29
C PHE A 317 -20.22 -1.22 10.60
N GLY A 318 -20.97 -0.13 10.74
CA GLY A 318 -20.47 1.22 10.83
C GLY A 318 -21.51 2.21 10.32
N PHE A 319 -21.06 3.38 9.89
CA PHE A 319 -21.90 4.43 9.32
C PHE A 319 -21.15 5.17 8.21
N LEU A 320 -21.91 5.85 7.36
CA LEU A 320 -21.42 6.78 6.36
C LEU A 320 -22.06 8.13 6.63
N VAL A 321 -21.33 9.20 6.35
CA VAL A 321 -21.87 10.56 6.43
C VAL A 321 -22.21 11.00 5.01
N ALA A 322 -23.46 11.37 4.80
CA ALA A 322 -23.90 11.87 3.50
C ALA A 322 -23.24 13.23 3.21
N SER A 323 -23.16 13.58 1.93
CA SER A 323 -22.40 14.76 1.57
C SER A 323 -23.07 16.04 2.14
N ASP A 324 -24.32 16.25 1.79
CA ASP A 324 -25.18 17.30 2.35
C ASP A 324 -25.14 17.35 3.90
N GLU A 325 -25.22 16.20 4.56
CA GLU A 325 -25.14 16.12 6.03
C GLU A 325 -23.80 16.61 6.58
N ALA A 326 -22.68 16.24 5.94
CA ALA A 326 -21.37 16.68 6.40
C ALA A 326 -21.18 18.20 6.31
N GLU A 327 -21.74 18.83 5.28
CA GLU A 327 -21.73 20.30 5.14
C GLU A 327 -22.67 20.97 6.15
N ALA A 328 -23.88 20.43 6.33
CA ALA A 328 -24.89 21.03 7.20
C ALA A 328 -24.54 20.91 8.70
N GLU A 329 -23.97 19.78 9.12
CA GLU A 329 -23.65 19.49 10.53
C GLU A 329 -22.13 19.52 10.85
N GLY A 330 -21.33 19.99 9.89
CA GLY A 330 -19.88 20.15 10.04
C GLY A 330 -19.16 18.83 10.37
N TRP A 331 -19.52 17.74 9.70
CA TRP A 331 -18.78 16.48 9.83
C TRP A 331 -17.47 16.55 9.05
N GLU A 332 -16.43 16.01 9.66
CA GLU A 332 -15.07 15.97 9.11
C GLU A 332 -14.71 14.57 8.60
N THR A 333 -15.40 13.56 9.12
CA THR A 333 -15.28 12.17 8.76
C THR A 333 -16.24 11.83 7.61
N LEU A 334 -15.81 10.93 6.73
CA LEU A 334 -16.64 10.34 5.68
C LEU A 334 -17.54 9.22 6.23
N GLY A 335 -17.27 8.78 7.46
CA GLY A 335 -17.86 7.63 8.11
C GLY A 335 -16.85 6.87 8.96
N GLY A 336 -17.27 5.71 9.46
CA GLY A 336 -16.41 4.84 10.23
C GLY A 336 -16.93 3.42 10.35
N ILE A 337 -16.02 2.49 10.65
CA ILE A 337 -16.29 1.06 10.77
C ILE A 337 -16.10 0.62 12.22
N SER A 338 -17.10 -0.10 12.74
CA SER A 338 -17.06 -0.77 14.05
C SER A 338 -16.28 -2.09 13.94
N VAL A 339 -14.96 -2.01 13.78
CA VAL A 339 -14.07 -3.14 13.45
C VAL A 339 -14.25 -4.33 14.40
N SER A 340 -14.30 -4.12 15.71
CA SER A 340 -14.47 -5.21 16.69
C SER A 340 -15.85 -5.87 16.65
N LYS A 341 -16.88 -5.16 16.16
CA LYS A 341 -18.23 -5.72 15.97
C LYS A 341 -18.30 -6.55 14.69
N VAL A 342 -17.68 -6.07 13.62
CA VAL A 342 -17.62 -6.76 12.32
C VAL A 342 -16.71 -7.99 12.37
N PHE A 343 -15.55 -7.85 13.01
CA PHE A 343 -14.51 -8.87 13.10
C PHE A 343 -14.17 -9.11 14.56
N ARG A 344 -14.87 -10.07 15.17
CA ARG A 344 -14.62 -10.47 16.57
C ARG A 344 -13.17 -10.92 16.75
N GLY A 345 -12.57 -10.60 17.89
CA GLY A 345 -11.18 -10.92 18.20
C GLY A 345 -10.12 -9.97 17.61
N ARG A 346 -10.53 -8.92 16.88
CA ARG A 346 -9.60 -7.89 16.36
C ARG A 346 -9.20 -6.81 17.34
N GLY A 347 -9.92 -6.71 18.46
CA GLY A 347 -9.60 -5.82 19.56
C GLY A 347 -9.11 -6.59 20.78
N PRO A 348 -8.28 -5.97 21.64
CA PRO A 348 -8.02 -6.50 22.96
C PRO A 348 -9.35 -6.72 23.72
N PRO A 349 -9.42 -7.72 24.63
CA PRO A 349 -10.60 -7.94 25.45
C PRO A 349 -11.02 -6.67 26.21
N GLY A 350 -12.31 -6.36 26.19
CA GLY A 350 -12.86 -5.17 26.85
C GLY A 350 -12.72 -3.87 26.07
N PHE A 351 -12.13 -3.88 24.87
CA PHE A 351 -12.08 -2.73 23.97
C PHE A 351 -12.97 -2.92 22.74
N GLU A 352 -13.61 -1.83 22.31
CA GLU A 352 -14.22 -1.70 20.99
C GLU A 352 -13.23 -1.01 20.04
N ILE A 353 -13.04 -1.56 18.84
CA ILE A 353 -12.16 -0.98 17.82
C ILE A 353 -12.99 -0.25 16.78
N PHE A 354 -12.64 1.01 16.54
CA PHE A 354 -13.30 1.88 15.59
C PHE A 354 -12.27 2.47 14.62
N THR A 355 -12.58 2.45 13.33
CA THR A 355 -11.75 3.12 12.31
C THR A 355 -12.57 4.18 11.59
N SER A 356 -12.13 5.43 11.69
CA SER A 356 -12.71 6.57 10.99
C SER A 356 -11.93 6.92 9.72
N PHE A 357 -12.62 7.43 8.71
CA PHE A 357 -12.06 7.87 7.44
C PHE A 357 -12.22 9.38 7.30
N ILE A 358 -11.13 10.11 7.10
CA ILE A 358 -11.12 11.58 7.00
C ILE A 358 -10.53 12.00 5.64
N GLY A 359 -11.10 13.04 5.03
CA GLY A 359 -10.61 13.64 3.80
C GLY A 359 -11.50 13.35 2.59
N GLY A 360 -11.00 12.57 1.62
CA GLY A 360 -11.72 12.27 0.39
C GLY A 360 -11.85 13.49 -0.55
N PRO A 361 -12.80 13.45 -1.50
CA PRO A 361 -13.02 14.52 -2.46
C PRO A 361 -13.27 15.91 -1.89
N ARG A 362 -13.80 15.99 -0.66
CA ARG A 362 -14.36 17.22 -0.08
C ARG A 362 -13.36 17.97 0.79
N GLY A 363 -12.44 17.25 1.42
CA GLY A 363 -11.40 17.82 2.27
C GLY A 363 -10.04 17.17 2.03
N PRO A 364 -9.47 17.17 0.81
CA PRO A 364 -8.19 16.50 0.55
C PRO A 364 -7.05 17.06 1.41
N ALA A 365 -7.10 18.36 1.77
CA ALA A 365 -6.13 19.00 2.65
C ALA A 365 -6.19 18.48 4.09
N ALA A 366 -7.33 17.96 4.55
CA ALA A 366 -7.48 17.43 5.91
C ALA A 366 -6.50 16.27 6.17
N VAL A 367 -6.18 15.48 5.14
CA VAL A 367 -5.26 14.33 5.24
C VAL A 367 -3.85 14.75 5.66
N GLN A 368 -3.44 16.00 5.37
CA GLN A 368 -2.12 16.52 5.73
C GLN A 368 -2.06 17.15 7.13
N GLN A 369 -3.18 17.22 7.85
CA GLN A 369 -3.20 17.77 9.20
C GLN A 369 -2.42 16.87 10.18
N PRO A 370 -1.91 17.42 11.30
CA PRO A 370 -1.27 16.63 12.36
C PRO A 370 -2.14 15.50 12.90
N ASP A 371 -1.51 14.45 13.43
CA ASP A 371 -2.21 13.25 13.94
C ASP A 371 -3.23 13.62 15.03
N GLU A 372 -2.87 14.54 15.93
CA GLU A 372 -3.69 14.98 17.05
C GLU A 372 -4.98 15.65 16.56
N VAL A 373 -4.89 16.43 15.48
CA VAL A 373 -6.04 17.10 14.86
C VAL A 373 -6.96 16.07 14.21
N LEU A 374 -6.41 15.09 13.49
CA LEU A 374 -7.18 14.01 12.88
C LEU A 374 -7.89 13.14 13.93
N VAL A 375 -7.21 12.82 15.03
CA VAL A 375 -7.79 12.09 16.16
C VAL A 375 -8.92 12.88 16.80
N GLN A 376 -8.72 14.18 17.04
CA GLN A 376 -9.75 15.03 17.61
C GLN A 376 -11.00 15.10 16.72
N LYS A 377 -10.83 15.23 15.40
CA LYS A 377 -11.93 15.19 14.43
C LYS A 377 -12.71 13.88 14.50
N ALA A 378 -12.00 12.74 14.53
CA ALA A 378 -12.64 11.43 14.65
C ALA A 378 -13.43 11.28 15.95
N LEU A 379 -12.90 11.77 17.08
CA LEU A 379 -13.57 11.72 18.38
C LEU A 379 -14.80 12.63 18.45
N LEU A 380 -14.71 13.85 17.92
CA LEU A 380 -15.83 14.79 17.86
C LEU A 380 -16.98 14.23 17.02
N ASP A 381 -16.69 13.68 15.84
CA ASP A 381 -17.71 13.08 15.00
C ASP A 381 -18.28 11.80 15.61
N LEU A 382 -17.45 10.98 16.27
CA LEU A 382 -17.95 9.81 17.02
C LEU A 382 -18.89 10.23 18.16
N GLN A 383 -18.61 11.36 18.83
CA GLN A 383 -19.48 11.92 19.86
C GLN A 383 -20.84 12.36 19.27
N LYS A 384 -20.87 12.94 18.06
CA LYS A 384 -22.11 13.31 17.35
C LYS A 384 -23.00 12.09 17.06
N ILE A 385 -22.44 10.92 16.83
CA ILE A 385 -23.26 9.71 16.60
C ILE A 385 -23.91 9.24 17.90
N GLN A 386 -23.23 9.45 19.02
CA GLN A 386 -23.67 9.08 20.34
C GLN A 386 -24.49 10.20 21.01
N LYS A 387 -25.21 11.03 20.21
CA LYS A 387 -26.01 12.20 20.63
C LYS A 387 -26.82 12.00 21.94
N ASN A 388 -27.25 10.77 22.24
CA ASN A 388 -28.06 10.44 23.42
C ASN A 388 -27.26 10.02 24.67
N LYS A 389 -25.93 9.91 24.60
CA LYS A 389 -25.10 9.26 25.64
C LYS A 389 -24.10 10.18 26.33
N ASN A 390 -24.05 11.49 26.05
CA ASN A 390 -23.15 12.47 26.71
C ASN A 390 -21.75 11.90 27.04
N ILE A 391 -21.13 11.21 26.07
CA ILE A 391 -19.87 10.49 26.30
C ILE A 391 -18.73 11.50 26.30
N LEU A 392 -17.90 11.46 27.35
CA LEU A 392 -16.64 12.21 27.40
C LEU A 392 -15.48 11.28 27.06
N PHE A 393 -14.79 11.53 25.95
CA PHE A 393 -13.61 10.78 25.56
C PHE A 393 -12.37 11.29 26.27
N LEU A 394 -11.68 10.41 27.00
CA LEU A 394 -10.45 10.69 27.73
C LEU A 394 -9.32 9.77 27.22
N PRO A 395 -8.07 10.23 27.12
CA PRO A 395 -6.95 9.35 26.82
C PRO A 395 -6.87 8.19 27.82
N ASP A 396 -6.62 6.97 27.33
CA ASP A 396 -6.48 5.78 28.17
C ASP A 396 -5.23 5.88 29.06
N PRO A 397 -5.37 5.91 30.40
CA PRO A 397 -4.23 6.05 31.31
C PRO A 397 -3.25 4.87 31.22
N LEU A 398 -3.71 3.70 30.75
CA LEU A 398 -2.87 2.51 30.57
C LEU A 398 -2.00 2.55 29.30
N GLY A 399 -2.20 3.56 28.45
CA GLY A 399 -1.51 3.71 27.16
C GLY A 399 -0.38 4.74 27.16
N ALA A 400 -0.35 5.65 28.13
CA ALA A 400 0.75 6.60 28.26
C ALA A 400 1.96 5.87 28.88
N PRO A 401 3.18 5.93 28.29
CA PRO A 401 4.37 5.74 29.12
C PRO A 401 4.27 6.78 30.23
N PRO A 402 4.45 6.42 31.52
CA PRO A 402 4.22 7.34 32.62
C PRO A 402 5.07 8.59 32.38
N PRO A 403 4.49 9.74 32.00
CA PRO A 403 5.25 10.96 32.04
C PRO A 403 5.46 11.24 33.52
N GLY A 404 6.61 11.78 33.90
CA GLY A 404 6.80 12.31 35.26
C GLY A 404 5.77 13.41 35.54
N ALA A 405 4.56 13.00 35.91
CA ALA A 405 3.44 13.88 36.12
C ALA A 405 3.73 14.66 37.41
N PRO A 406 3.78 16.00 37.36
CA PRO A 406 3.84 16.79 38.56
C PRO A 406 2.59 16.52 39.40
N SER A 407 2.83 16.05 40.62
CA SER A 407 1.84 15.79 41.67
C SER A 407 1.12 17.08 42.05
N GLY A 408 0.07 17.45 41.31
CA GLY A 408 -0.62 18.73 41.53
C GLY A 408 -2.06 18.83 41.03
N ALA A 409 -2.74 17.72 40.76
CA ALA A 409 -4.18 17.78 40.48
C ALA A 409 -4.96 17.98 41.79
N PRO A 410 -5.77 19.05 41.92
CA PRO A 410 -6.53 19.31 43.14
C PRO A 410 -7.66 18.29 43.34
N PRO A 411 -7.97 17.92 44.60
CA PRO A 411 -9.07 17.01 44.93
C PRO A 411 -10.42 17.74 44.77
N GLY A 412 -10.88 17.87 43.54
CA GLY A 412 -12.25 18.31 43.22
C GLY A 412 -13.22 17.15 43.33
N GLY A 413 -14.27 17.30 44.13
CA GLY A 413 -15.27 16.28 44.46
C GLY A 413 -15.97 15.65 43.24
N PRO A 414 -16.72 14.55 43.47
CA PRO A 414 -17.26 13.72 42.39
C PRO A 414 -18.24 14.54 41.54
N PRO A 415 -17.95 14.78 40.25
CA PRO A 415 -18.90 15.44 39.37
C PRO A 415 -20.18 14.60 39.27
N GLY A 416 -21.34 15.26 39.27
CA GLY A 416 -22.63 14.62 39.09
C GLY A 416 -22.59 13.64 37.91
N ARG A 417 -23.07 12.41 38.13
CA ARG A 417 -23.04 11.35 37.11
C ARG A 417 -23.87 11.78 35.90
N LEU A 418 -23.21 12.26 34.86
CA LEU A 418 -23.85 12.40 33.55
C LEU A 418 -24.21 11.00 33.03
N PRO A 419 -25.42 10.81 32.48
CA PRO A 419 -25.80 9.57 31.81
C PRO A 419 -24.89 9.40 30.58
N GLY A 420 -23.85 8.58 30.71
CA GLY A 420 -22.81 8.44 29.68
C GLY A 420 -21.47 7.94 30.18
N GLY A 421 -21.03 8.40 31.36
CA GLY A 421 -19.71 8.10 31.93
C GLY A 421 -18.53 8.53 31.04
N PRO A 422 -17.30 8.52 31.58
CA PRO A 422 -16.11 8.70 30.76
C PRO A 422 -15.86 7.44 29.91
N CYS A 423 -15.41 7.65 28.67
CA CYS A 423 -14.91 6.62 27.78
C CYS A 423 -13.41 6.84 27.56
N TYR A 424 -12.60 5.81 27.83
CA TYR A 424 -11.18 5.88 27.55
C TYR A 424 -10.91 5.50 26.09
N TYR A 425 -10.09 6.29 25.40
CA TYR A 425 -9.64 6.00 24.05
C TYR A 425 -8.12 5.81 23.98
N ARG A 426 -7.68 4.92 23.09
CA ARG A 426 -6.29 4.72 22.72
C ARG A 426 -6.15 4.80 21.21
N VAL A 427 -5.21 5.60 20.73
CA VAL A 427 -4.90 5.68 19.30
C VAL A 427 -4.06 4.48 18.91
N LEU A 428 -4.59 3.61 18.05
CA LEU A 428 -3.86 2.46 17.53
C LEU A 428 -3.01 2.84 16.30
N GLY A 429 -3.42 3.89 15.58
CA GLY A 429 -2.61 4.48 14.53
C GLY A 429 -3.38 5.46 13.67
N VAL A 430 -2.63 6.38 13.08
CA VAL A 430 -3.06 7.24 11.98
C VAL A 430 -2.31 6.80 10.72
N ARG A 431 -3.02 6.63 9.61
CA ARG A 431 -2.45 6.24 8.31
C ARG A 431 -2.94 7.19 7.22
N ARG A 432 -2.02 7.74 6.44
CA ARG A 432 -2.33 8.67 5.35
C ARG A 432 -2.10 7.98 4.02
N TRP A 433 -3.08 8.09 3.13
CA TRP A 433 -3.05 7.54 1.79
C TRP A 433 -3.27 8.69 0.83
N LEU A 434 -2.18 9.25 0.33
CA LEU A 434 -2.22 10.36 -0.62
C LEU A 434 -2.48 9.80 -2.02
N GLU A 435 -3.39 10.44 -2.75
CA GLU A 435 -3.70 10.11 -4.15
C GLU A 435 -3.91 8.60 -4.40
N THR A 436 -4.58 7.90 -3.49
CA THR A 436 -4.64 6.43 -3.54
C THR A 436 -5.93 5.90 -4.18
N ILE A 437 -7.04 6.63 -4.03
CA ILE A 437 -8.35 6.17 -4.50
C ILE A 437 -8.68 6.86 -5.82
N ALA A 438 -8.69 6.11 -6.91
CA ALA A 438 -9.07 6.62 -8.23
C ALA A 438 -10.49 7.21 -8.20
N ARG A 439 -10.71 8.33 -8.91
CA ARG A 439 -12.01 8.99 -9.03
C ARG A 439 -12.51 8.97 -10.48
N PRO A 440 -13.10 7.87 -10.96
CA PRO A 440 -13.67 7.83 -12.30
C PRO A 440 -14.73 8.93 -12.49
N GLY A 441 -14.38 9.95 -13.26
CA GLY A 441 -15.24 11.10 -13.56
C GLY A 441 -15.56 11.21 -15.05
N LEU A 442 -16.12 12.35 -15.45
CA LEU A 442 -16.32 12.67 -16.86
C LEU A 442 -14.95 12.66 -17.58
N GLY A 443 -14.85 11.97 -18.70
CA GLY A 443 -13.60 11.86 -19.48
C GLY A 443 -12.64 10.75 -19.02
N TRP A 444 -12.83 10.12 -17.86
CA TRP A 444 -11.96 9.04 -17.37
C TRP A 444 -11.79 7.90 -18.38
N SER A 445 -12.92 7.41 -18.91
CA SER A 445 -12.92 6.32 -19.88
C SER A 445 -12.27 6.72 -21.21
N ALA A 446 -12.40 7.99 -21.61
CA ALA A 446 -11.79 8.49 -22.83
C ALA A 446 -10.28 8.60 -22.67
N ALA A 447 -9.80 9.12 -21.53
CA ALA A 447 -8.39 9.21 -21.19
C ALA A 447 -7.74 7.82 -21.14
N CYS A 448 -8.33 6.87 -20.41
CA CYS A 448 -7.82 5.49 -20.36
C CYS A 448 -7.82 4.83 -21.74
N GLY A 449 -8.89 5.00 -22.53
CA GLY A 449 -8.99 4.45 -23.87
C GLY A 449 -7.97 5.05 -24.86
N ALA A 450 -7.63 6.33 -24.72
CA ALA A 450 -6.61 6.98 -25.54
C ALA A 450 -5.20 6.42 -25.25
N VAL A 451 -4.86 6.27 -23.97
CA VAL A 451 -3.58 5.65 -23.54
C VAL A 451 -3.49 4.21 -24.02
N GLU A 452 -4.56 3.43 -23.86
CA GLU A 452 -4.62 2.03 -24.32
C GLU A 452 -4.43 1.93 -25.84
N LYS A 453 -5.15 2.75 -26.61
CA LYS A 453 -5.04 2.80 -28.07
C LYS A 453 -3.62 3.14 -28.52
N GLU A 454 -2.97 4.07 -27.82
CA GLU A 454 -1.59 4.41 -28.11
C GLU A 454 -0.64 3.26 -27.81
N LEU A 455 -0.76 2.59 -26.65
CA LEU A 455 0.04 1.41 -26.34
C LEU A 455 -0.13 0.30 -27.37
N GLN A 456 -1.36 0.06 -27.81
CA GLN A 456 -1.65 -0.91 -28.87
C GLN A 456 -0.97 -0.52 -30.19
N GLN A 457 -0.99 0.78 -30.55
CA GLN A 457 -0.30 1.29 -31.73
C GLN A 457 1.23 1.11 -31.61
N GLN A 458 1.81 1.45 -30.46
CA GLN A 458 3.24 1.29 -30.20
C GLN A 458 3.64 -0.19 -30.25
N GLN A 459 2.81 -1.08 -29.73
CA GLN A 459 3.02 -2.52 -29.80
C GLN A 459 3.08 -3.00 -31.26
N GLN A 460 2.10 -2.64 -32.08
CA GLN A 460 2.07 -3.03 -33.48
C GLN A 460 3.28 -2.51 -34.27
N GLN A 461 3.76 -1.31 -33.93
CA GLN A 461 4.81 -0.63 -34.69
C GLN A 461 6.23 -0.99 -34.23
N ARG A 462 6.47 -1.10 -32.93
CA ARG A 462 7.83 -1.19 -32.36
C ARG A 462 8.15 -2.56 -31.79
N TYR A 463 7.16 -3.32 -31.32
CA TYR A 463 7.41 -4.58 -30.62
C TYR A 463 6.25 -5.58 -30.83
N PRO A 464 6.00 -6.03 -32.08
CA PRO A 464 4.81 -6.80 -32.44
C PRO A 464 4.73 -8.18 -31.75
N PHE A 465 5.86 -8.72 -31.31
CA PHE A 465 5.97 -10.02 -30.63
C PHE A 465 6.07 -9.89 -29.10
N SER A 466 6.13 -8.67 -28.59
CA SER A 466 6.17 -8.38 -27.16
C SER A 466 4.87 -7.72 -26.72
N LEU A 467 4.60 -7.75 -25.43
CA LEU A 467 3.36 -7.18 -24.89
C LEU A 467 3.69 -6.37 -23.64
N LEU A 468 3.23 -5.12 -23.62
CA LEU A 468 3.21 -4.26 -22.45
C LEU A 468 1.75 -4.02 -22.07
N LEU A 469 1.34 -4.51 -20.90
CA LEU A 469 0.01 -4.27 -20.35
C LEU A 469 0.07 -3.26 -19.19
N LEU A 470 -0.89 -2.34 -19.17
CA LEU A 470 -1.16 -1.48 -18.01
C LEU A 470 -2.33 -2.05 -17.21
N GLU A 471 -2.15 -2.19 -15.91
CA GLU A 471 -3.22 -2.59 -15.00
C GLU A 471 -3.15 -1.81 -13.69
N GLY A 472 -4.26 -1.79 -12.95
CA GLY A 472 -4.32 -1.11 -11.66
C GLY A 472 -5.71 -0.72 -11.23
N GLY A 473 -5.85 -0.19 -10.02
CA GLY A 473 -7.15 0.24 -9.49
C GLY A 473 -7.85 1.30 -10.34
N TRP A 474 -7.06 2.01 -11.16
CA TRP A 474 -7.49 3.04 -12.08
C TRP A 474 -7.94 2.50 -13.46
N VAL A 475 -7.54 1.28 -13.82
CA VAL A 475 -7.92 0.64 -15.09
C VAL A 475 -9.16 -0.21 -14.91
N SER A 476 -9.06 -1.24 -14.07
CA SER A 476 -10.04 -2.33 -14.06
C SER A 476 -10.90 -2.35 -12.77
N GLY A 477 -10.79 -1.32 -11.93
CA GLY A 477 -11.63 -1.12 -10.72
C GLY A 477 -10.86 -1.13 -9.39
N VAL A 478 -11.30 -0.33 -8.42
CA VAL A 478 -10.56 -0.10 -7.16
C VAL A 478 -10.69 -1.21 -6.12
N ALA A 479 -11.65 -2.12 -6.28
CA ALA A 479 -11.86 -3.18 -5.29
C ALA A 479 -10.76 -4.26 -5.39
N VAL A 480 -10.41 -4.85 -4.25
CA VAL A 480 -9.42 -5.95 -4.20
C VAL A 480 -9.84 -7.12 -5.10
N GLY A 481 -11.12 -7.46 -5.14
CA GLY A 481 -11.66 -8.51 -6.02
C GLY A 481 -11.39 -8.21 -7.50
N ASP A 482 -11.69 -6.98 -7.94
CA ASP A 482 -11.43 -6.54 -9.31
C ASP A 482 -9.94 -6.66 -9.67
N ARG A 483 -9.04 -6.34 -8.73
CA ARG A 483 -7.58 -6.42 -8.93
C ARG A 483 -7.10 -7.86 -9.06
N VAL A 484 -7.62 -8.77 -8.24
CA VAL A 484 -7.28 -10.20 -8.32
C VAL A 484 -7.72 -10.77 -9.67
N GLU A 485 -8.92 -10.43 -10.11
CA GLU A 485 -9.45 -10.87 -11.40
C GLU A 485 -8.63 -10.32 -12.58
N ALA A 486 -8.33 -9.02 -12.57
CA ALA A 486 -7.49 -8.41 -13.61
C ALA A 486 -6.10 -9.05 -13.69
N GLY A 487 -5.47 -9.33 -12.54
CA GLY A 487 -4.18 -10.04 -12.50
C GLY A 487 -4.26 -11.47 -13.06
N GLN A 488 -5.34 -12.20 -12.76
CA GLN A 488 -5.56 -13.53 -13.34
C GLN A 488 -5.76 -13.47 -14.85
N GLN A 489 -6.48 -12.47 -15.35
CA GLN A 489 -6.68 -12.31 -16.77
C GLN A 489 -5.38 -11.96 -17.50
N ALA A 490 -4.59 -11.03 -16.96
CA ALA A 490 -3.27 -10.70 -17.50
C ALA A 490 -2.35 -11.93 -17.56
N ALA A 491 -2.35 -12.76 -16.50
CA ALA A 491 -1.59 -14.01 -16.49
C ALA A 491 -2.01 -14.99 -17.59
N ARG A 492 -3.31 -15.10 -17.89
CA ARG A 492 -3.81 -15.94 -19.00
C ARG A 492 -3.35 -15.44 -20.35
N VAL A 493 -3.36 -14.12 -20.56
CA VAL A 493 -2.87 -13.49 -21.80
C VAL A 493 -1.39 -13.82 -22.01
N PHE A 494 -0.53 -13.63 -21.01
CA PHE A 494 0.89 -13.99 -21.14
C PHE A 494 1.11 -15.50 -21.33
N ALA A 495 0.34 -16.34 -20.65
CA ALA A 495 0.43 -17.79 -20.84
C ALA A 495 0.00 -18.23 -22.27
N GLN A 496 -0.89 -17.48 -22.92
CA GLN A 496 -1.24 -17.71 -24.31
C GLN A 496 -0.12 -17.26 -25.26
N LEU A 497 0.45 -16.07 -25.04
CA LEU A 497 1.58 -15.57 -25.84
C LEU A 497 2.79 -16.49 -25.74
N ALA A 498 3.15 -16.92 -24.53
CA ALA A 498 4.27 -17.84 -24.30
C ALA A 498 4.08 -19.19 -25.00
N ARG A 499 2.83 -19.64 -25.23
CA ARG A 499 2.54 -20.86 -26.00
C ARG A 499 2.67 -20.65 -27.50
N ASN A 500 2.30 -19.47 -27.99
CA ASN A 500 2.36 -19.13 -29.41
C ASN A 500 3.80 -18.85 -29.88
N HIS A 501 4.69 -18.42 -28.97
CA HIS A 501 6.09 -18.13 -29.23
C HIS A 501 7.04 -19.30 -28.93
N LYS A 502 6.55 -20.54 -29.00
CA LYS A 502 7.47 -21.69 -28.97
C LYS A 502 8.31 -21.65 -30.25
N PRO A 503 9.65 -21.57 -30.13
CA PRO A 503 10.55 -21.50 -31.27
C PRO A 503 10.46 -22.76 -32.15
#